data_AF-A0AAU5YSW0-F1
#
_entry.id   AF-A0AAU5YSW0-F1
#
_cell.length_a   1.000
_cell.length_b   1.000
_cell.length_c   1.000
_cell.angle_alpha   90.00
_cell.angle_beta   90.00
_cell.angle_gamma   90.00
#
_symmetry.space_group_name_H-M   'P 1'
#
loop_
_entity.id
_entity.type
_entity.pdbx_description
1 polymer ?
#
loop_
_entity_poly.entity_id
_entity_poly.type
_entity_poly.pdbx_seq_one_letter_code
_entity_poly.pdbx_strand_id
1 'polypeptide(L)'
;MAHTFEELVEKQRAADEAHARVEELRDAYGAPTAAPWSETQTDTYETAWRAWRDLARDAQAAVTEHAKDENKPRNDVEAEVKAEMKAEAKRPAKPRPEETPGSPEAPPKRA
;
A
#
# COMPACT_ATOMS: atom_id res chain seq x y z
N MET A 1 8.57 -11.49 -19.40
CA MET A 1 9.52 -11.06 -18.37
C MET A 1 9.00 -11.64 -17.08
N ALA A 2 9.84 -12.30 -16.27
CA ALA A 2 9.41 -12.76 -14.95
C ALA A 2 9.09 -11.53 -14.10
N HIS A 3 7.92 -11.48 -13.47
CA HIS A 3 7.61 -10.43 -12.51
C HIS A 3 8.51 -10.60 -11.28
N THR A 4 9.10 -9.52 -10.78
CA THR A 4 9.90 -9.58 -9.54
C THR A 4 8.99 -9.51 -8.33
N PHE A 5 9.47 -10.02 -7.18
CA PHE A 5 8.70 -9.92 -5.94
C PHE A 5 8.38 -8.46 -5.56
N GLU A 6 9.32 -7.54 -5.75
CA GLU A 6 9.11 -6.10 -5.53
C GLU A 6 8.00 -5.53 -6.43
N GLU A 7 7.95 -5.96 -7.69
CA GLU A 7 6.87 -5.57 -8.61
C GLU A 7 5.50 -6.08 -8.15
N LEU A 8 5.42 -7.28 -7.56
CA LEU A 8 4.18 -7.81 -6.98
C LEU A 8 3.70 -6.93 -5.81
N VAL A 9 4.63 -6.53 -4.94
CA VAL A 9 4.33 -5.67 -3.79
C VAL A 9 3.83 -4.31 -4.25
N GLU A 10 4.47 -3.70 -5.24
CA GLU A 10 4.02 -2.40 -5.80
C GLU A 10 2.66 -2.50 -6.51
N LYS A 11 2.42 -3.56 -7.29
CA LYS A 11 1.10 -3.81 -7.93
C LYS A 11 0.00 -4.01 -6.89
N GLN A 12 0.28 -4.77 -5.83
CA GLN A 12 -0.68 -4.97 -4.75
C GLN A 12 -0.93 -3.67 -3.97
N ARG A 13 0.10 -2.86 -3.73
CA ARG A 13 -0.05 -1.53 -3.12
C ARG A 13 -0.95 -0.63 -3.96
N ALA A 14 -0.72 -0.55 -5.27
CA ALA A 14 -1.55 0.25 -6.17
C ALA A 14 -3.02 -0.21 -6.15
N ALA A 15 -3.27 -1.53 -6.10
CA ALA A 15 -4.62 -2.06 -5.94
C ALA A 15 -5.23 -1.68 -4.58
N ASP A 16 -4.48 -1.76 -3.48
CA ASP A 16 -4.96 -1.40 -2.14
C ASP A 16 -5.26 0.10 -2.02
N GLU A 17 -4.43 0.97 -2.58
CA GLU A 17 -4.66 2.42 -2.64
C GLU A 17 -5.93 2.76 -3.45
N ALA A 18 -6.11 2.12 -4.61
CA ALA A 18 -7.32 2.30 -5.41
C ALA A 18 -8.57 1.77 -4.68
N HIS A 19 -8.43 0.67 -3.92
CA HIS A 19 -9.52 0.16 -3.09
C HIS A 19 -9.90 1.14 -1.98
N ALA A 20 -8.90 1.70 -1.28
CA ALA A 20 -9.13 2.71 -0.25
C ALA A 20 -9.89 3.91 -0.82
N ARG A 21 -9.59 4.33 -2.06
CA ARG A 21 -10.34 5.39 -2.72
C ARG A 21 -11.80 5.03 -2.98
N VAL A 22 -12.10 3.79 -3.35
CA VAL A 22 -13.47 3.29 -3.52
C VAL A 22 -14.22 3.31 -2.19
N GLU A 23 -13.58 2.89 -1.11
CA GLU A 23 -14.13 2.92 0.24
C GLU A 23 -14.40 4.36 0.71
N GLU A 24 -13.45 5.28 0.52
CA GLU A 24 -13.64 6.70 0.81
C GLU A 24 -14.83 7.31 0.07
N LEU A 25 -14.98 6.98 -1.23
CA LEU A 25 -16.11 7.46 -2.03
C LEU A 25 -17.43 6.91 -1.49
N ARG A 26 -17.45 5.63 -1.12
CA ARG A 26 -18.63 4.99 -0.51
C ARG A 26 -18.99 5.64 0.82
N ASP A 27 -18.00 5.92 1.66
CA ASP A 27 -18.20 6.57 2.96
C ASP A 27 -18.65 8.03 2.79
N ALA A 28 -18.09 8.75 1.82
CA ALA A 28 -18.44 10.14 1.52
C ALA A 28 -19.86 10.29 0.94
N TYR A 29 -20.29 9.36 0.09
CA TYR A 29 -21.64 9.40 -0.51
C TYR A 29 -22.72 8.81 0.41
N GLY A 30 -22.31 8.08 1.44
CA GLY A 30 -23.22 7.46 2.40
C GLY A 30 -23.91 6.21 1.87
N ALA A 31 -24.64 5.53 2.75
CA ALA A 31 -25.34 4.30 2.40
C ALA A 31 -26.38 4.57 1.29
N PRO A 32 -26.38 3.79 0.18
CA PRO A 32 -27.37 3.94 -0.90
C PRO A 32 -28.82 3.77 -0.42
N THR A 33 -29.00 3.11 0.73
CA THR A 33 -30.30 2.92 1.40
C THR A 33 -30.79 4.16 2.14
N ALA A 34 -29.91 5.14 2.42
CA ALA A 34 -30.25 6.40 3.09
C ALA A 34 -30.59 7.51 2.08
N ALA A 35 -29.89 7.57 0.94
CA ALA A 35 -30.23 8.45 -0.17
C ALA A 35 -29.69 7.86 -1.49
N PRO A 36 -30.47 7.92 -2.59
CA PRO A 36 -29.95 7.57 -3.90
C PRO A 36 -28.85 8.55 -4.29
N TRP A 37 -27.73 8.02 -4.79
CA TRP A 37 -26.63 8.84 -5.28
C TRP A 37 -27.03 9.59 -6.56
N SER A 38 -26.40 10.74 -6.78
CA SER A 38 -26.52 11.44 -8.06
C SER A 38 -25.82 10.66 -9.17
N GLU A 39 -26.14 10.99 -10.42
CA GLU A 39 -25.48 10.40 -11.59
C GLU A 39 -23.97 10.63 -11.56
N THR A 40 -23.52 11.85 -11.22
CA THR A 40 -22.09 12.18 -11.08
C THR A 40 -21.41 11.40 -9.96
N GLN A 41 -22.07 11.19 -8.82
CA GLN A 41 -21.53 10.38 -7.71
C GLN A 41 -21.40 8.92 -8.13
N THR A 42 -22.42 8.39 -8.80
CA THR A 42 -22.43 7.02 -9.33
C THR A 42 -21.31 6.82 -10.35
N ASP A 43 -21.17 7.71 -11.35
CA ASP A 43 -20.12 7.63 -12.37
C ASP A 43 -18.70 7.75 -11.78
N THR A 44 -18.52 8.63 -10.80
CA THR A 44 -17.25 8.77 -10.07
C THR A 44 -16.89 7.48 -9.31
N TYR A 45 -17.86 6.89 -8.61
CA TYR A 45 -17.66 5.64 -7.89
C TYR A 45 -17.37 4.47 -8.85
N GLU A 46 -18.13 4.35 -9.95
CA GLU A 46 -17.92 3.31 -10.95
C GLU A 46 -16.55 3.42 -11.61
N THR A 47 -16.09 4.64 -11.89
CA THR A 47 -14.75 4.89 -12.45
C THR A 47 -13.66 4.43 -11.48
N ALA A 48 -13.76 4.81 -10.21
CA ALA A 48 -12.82 4.36 -9.18
C ALA A 48 -12.85 2.84 -9.00
N TRP A 49 -14.04 2.24 -9.01
CA TRP A 49 -14.22 0.79 -8.90
C TRP A 49 -13.62 0.04 -10.09
N ARG A 50 -13.79 0.54 -11.31
CA ARG A 50 -13.16 -0.03 -12.51
C ARG A 50 -11.64 0.05 -12.44
N ALA A 51 -11.10 1.22 -12.08
CA ALA A 51 -9.66 1.40 -11.91
C ALA A 51 -9.06 0.43 -10.89
N TRP A 52 -9.69 0.30 -9.71
CA TRP A 52 -9.31 -0.69 -8.71
C TRP A 52 -9.36 -2.11 -9.25
N ARG A 53 -10.45 -2.48 -9.93
CA ARG A 53 -10.61 -3.83 -10.49
C ARG A 53 -9.56 -4.18 -11.53
N ASP A 54 -9.09 -3.22 -12.31
CA ASP A 54 -8.08 -3.47 -13.32
C ASP A 54 -6.70 -3.65 -12.68
N LEU A 55 -6.36 -2.84 -11.68
CA LEU A 55 -5.14 -3.01 -10.86
C LEU A 55 -5.14 -4.34 -10.10
N ALA A 56 -6.26 -4.72 -9.49
CA ALA A 56 -6.37 -5.99 -8.77
C ALA A 56 -6.19 -7.20 -9.71
N ARG A 57 -6.68 -7.14 -10.95
CA ARG A 57 -6.45 -8.20 -11.94
C ARG A 57 -5.00 -8.27 -12.37
N ASP A 58 -4.35 -7.12 -12.59
CA ASP A 58 -2.93 -7.05 -12.94
C ASP A 58 -2.04 -7.62 -11.82
N ALA A 59 -2.31 -7.27 -10.56
CA ALA A 59 -1.63 -7.85 -9.40
C ALA A 59 -1.80 -9.38 -9.34
N GLN A 60 -3.04 -9.89 -9.51
CA GLN A 60 -3.31 -11.33 -9.51
C GLN A 60 -2.63 -12.07 -10.67
N ALA A 61 -2.59 -11.47 -11.86
CA ALA A 61 -1.89 -12.02 -13.01
C ALA A 61 -0.38 -12.11 -12.73
N ALA A 62 0.21 -11.03 -12.22
CA ALA A 62 1.63 -10.98 -11.90
C ALA A 62 2.02 -12.02 -10.84
N VAL A 63 1.24 -12.17 -9.76
CA VAL A 63 1.45 -13.19 -8.74
C VAL A 63 1.35 -14.60 -9.32
N THR A 64 0.40 -14.83 -10.22
CA THR A 64 0.22 -16.14 -10.85
C THR A 64 1.42 -16.51 -11.72
N GLU A 65 1.94 -15.57 -12.49
CA GLU A 65 3.13 -15.79 -13.32
C GLU A 65 4.40 -15.95 -12.46
N HIS A 66 4.61 -15.11 -11.45
CA HIS A 66 5.74 -15.25 -10.53
C HIS A 66 5.73 -16.58 -9.77
N ALA A 67 4.57 -17.03 -9.30
CA ALA A 67 4.45 -18.33 -8.62
C ALA A 67 4.82 -19.50 -9.53
N LYS A 68 4.46 -19.44 -10.81
CA LYS A 68 4.87 -20.45 -11.80
C LYS A 68 6.38 -20.42 -12.03
N ASP A 69 6.96 -19.23 -12.19
CA ASP A 69 8.39 -19.05 -12.45
C ASP A 69 9.25 -19.53 -11.27
N GLU A 70 8.82 -19.25 -10.04
CA GLU A 70 9.47 -19.69 -8.79
C GLU A 70 9.13 -21.13 -8.39
N ASN A 71 8.23 -21.82 -9.14
CA ASN A 71 7.68 -23.12 -8.79
C ASN A 71 7.13 -23.18 -7.35
N LYS A 72 6.48 -22.10 -6.92
CA LYS A 72 5.85 -21.95 -5.60
C LYS A 72 4.32 -22.03 -5.70
N PRO A 73 3.62 -22.47 -4.64
CA PRO A 73 2.18 -22.29 -4.56
C PRO A 73 1.80 -20.81 -4.58
N ARG A 74 0.79 -20.46 -5.38
CA ARG A 74 0.28 -19.08 -5.48
C ARG A 74 -0.05 -18.46 -4.11
N ASN A 75 -0.69 -19.23 -3.24
CA ASN A 75 -1.09 -18.77 -1.91
C ASN A 75 0.11 -18.38 -1.03
N ASP A 76 1.26 -19.04 -1.20
CA ASP A 76 2.46 -18.73 -0.44
C ASP A 76 3.04 -17.39 -0.91
N VAL A 77 3.08 -17.15 -2.23
CA VAL A 77 3.48 -15.86 -2.80
C VAL A 77 2.54 -14.74 -2.35
N GLU A 78 1.22 -14.95 -2.37
CA GLU A 78 0.24 -13.98 -1.86
C GLU A 78 0.46 -13.66 -0.37
N ALA A 79 0.79 -14.67 0.44
CA ALA A 79 1.09 -14.50 1.85
C ALA A 79 2.40 -13.73 2.08
N GLU A 80 3.43 -14.00 1.28
CA GLU A 80 4.72 -13.29 1.31
C GLU A 80 4.51 -11.80 0.94
N VAL A 81 3.79 -11.50 -0.14
CA VAL A 81 3.47 -10.11 -0.55
C VAL A 81 2.72 -9.38 0.56
N LYS A 82 1.68 -10.00 1.14
CA LYS A 82 0.91 -9.42 2.24
C LYS A 82 1.76 -9.19 3.49
N ALA A 83 2.70 -10.09 3.78
CA ALA A 83 3.61 -9.96 4.90
C ALA A 83 4.56 -8.78 4.70
N GLU A 84 5.10 -8.59 3.48
CA GLU A 84 5.98 -7.46 3.16
C GLU A 84 5.26 -6.13 3.27
N MET A 85 4.06 -6.00 2.70
CA MET A 85 3.24 -4.77 2.82
C MET A 85 2.95 -4.41 4.28
N LYS A 86 2.64 -5.43 5.11
CA LYS A 86 2.42 -5.22 6.54
C LYS A 86 3.71 -4.86 7.28
N ALA A 87 4.83 -5.45 6.90
CA ALA A 87 6.13 -5.16 7.49
C ALA A 87 6.53 -3.71 7.19
N GLU A 88 6.34 -3.26 5.94
CA GLU A 88 6.62 -1.90 5.53
C GLU A 88 5.76 -0.87 6.27
N ALA A 89 4.45 -1.11 6.40
CA ALA A 89 3.58 -0.26 7.21
C ALA A 89 3.99 -0.18 8.69
N LYS A 90 4.69 -1.20 9.19
CA LYS A 90 5.16 -1.29 10.58
C LYS A 90 6.60 -0.81 10.78
N ARG A 91 7.37 -0.55 9.71
CA ARG A 91 8.73 -0.01 9.85
C ARG A 91 8.63 1.42 10.36
N PRO A 92 9.04 1.72 11.60
CA PRO A 92 9.13 3.12 12.03
C PRO A 92 10.11 3.81 11.09
N ALA A 93 9.71 4.96 10.54
CA ALA A 93 10.62 5.87 9.87
C ALA A 93 11.86 6.00 10.76
N LYS A 94 13.02 5.53 10.29
CA LYS A 94 14.25 5.58 11.06
C LYS A 94 14.43 7.02 11.56
N PRO A 95 14.66 7.27 12.86
CA PRO A 95 15.16 8.57 13.25
C PRO A 95 16.49 8.76 12.51
N ARG A 96 16.57 9.86 11.75
CA ARG A 96 17.78 10.34 11.10
C ARG A 96 18.88 10.44 12.17
N PRO A 97 20.04 9.78 12.04
CA PRO A 97 21.13 9.95 12.99
C PRO A 97 21.92 11.20 12.57
N GLU A 98 21.37 12.39 12.79
CA GLU A 98 22.14 13.62 12.82
C GLU A 98 21.58 14.50 13.94
N GLU A 99 22.22 14.41 15.10
CA GLU A 99 22.83 15.54 15.80
C GLU A 99 23.39 15.00 17.11
N THR A 100 24.70 14.76 17.12
CA THR A 100 25.49 14.59 18.34
C THR A 100 25.19 15.77 19.26
N PRO A 101 24.63 15.57 20.47
CA PRO A 101 24.49 16.67 21.40
C PRO A 101 25.90 17.11 21.79
N GLY A 102 26.20 18.38 21.53
CA GLY A 102 27.48 19.00 21.83
C GLY A 102 27.94 18.64 23.25
N SER A 103 29.18 18.16 23.33
CA SER A 103 29.90 18.05 24.61
C SER A 103 29.72 19.35 25.40
N PRO A 104 29.27 19.29 26.67
CA PRO A 104 29.28 20.48 27.51
C PRO A 104 30.75 20.79 27.85
N GLU A 105 31.23 21.92 27.31
CA GLU A 105 32.49 22.54 27.70
C GLU A 105 32.45 22.85 29.21
N ALA A 106 33.26 22.14 29.99
CA ALA A 106 33.43 22.39 31.41
C ALA A 106 34.27 23.67 31.61
N PRO A 107 33.89 24.61 32.49
CA PRO A 107 34.68 25.81 32.73
C PRO A 107 35.98 25.47 33.50
N PRO A 108 37.12 26.10 33.19
CA PRO A 108 38.35 25.87 33.93
C PRO A 108 38.24 26.46 35.33
N LYS A 109 38.58 25.64 36.34
CA LYS A 109 38.68 26.04 37.73
C LYS A 109 39.84 27.03 37.88
N ARG A 110 39.56 28.25 38.33
CA ARG A 110 40.60 29.18 38.81
C ARG A 110 40.99 28.77 40.24
N ALA A 111 42.29 28.60 40.44
CA ALA A 111 42.94 28.55 41.75
C ALA A 111 43.24 29.97 42.23
#